data_AF-A0A231R702-F1
#
_entry.id   AF-A0A231R702-F1
#
_cell.length_a   1.000
_cell.length_b   1.000
_cell.length_c   1.000
_cell.angle_alpha   90.00
_cell.angle_beta   90.00
_cell.angle_gamma   90.00
#
_symmetry.space_group_name_H-M   'P 1'
#
loop_
_entity.id
_entity.type
_entity.pdbx_description
1 polymer ?
#
loop_
_entity_poly.entity_id
_entity_poly.type
_entity_poly.pdbx_seq_one_letter_code
_entity_poly.pdbx_strand_id
1 'polypeptide(L)'
;MDNLVCRFCFEEFEFHEAEIDQYGRGFWCQCDGFTYIDEGEGIHRFTLLLEDKQRTSTPAPRVNLKFQKQLSLLRYPGGKSKFIPHLYLKLQRNKTETMSSSYCGGASAEFAFLQAGVIKHLRLNDLDFGIYALWWVVQHMPDEMVYRIRHYQPTHKSFFQAQSIVKSDYNGCTIMDAAWNTLIVNRLAFSGIYKANPLGGRQGTVQDLTSRWNPKALIKRINTIHALGDRYTVSNLDACEFIEEEYWRDNCTLFIDPPFYEQGKNLYRCYYDEEQHYELKELLESLYHGMPGADIILCYDNAPFIEQLYFYPEIEKVGRVYSC
;
A
#
# COMPACT_ATOMS: atom_id res chain seq x y z
N MET A 1 39.03 10.61 -21.25
CA MET A 1 37.86 9.73 -21.39
C MET A 1 37.65 9.21 -20.00
N ASP A 2 36.58 9.66 -19.35
CA ASP A 2 36.34 9.29 -17.97
C ASP A 2 35.90 7.82 -17.96
N ASN A 3 36.57 7.00 -17.15
CA ASN A 3 36.17 5.61 -16.95
C ASN A 3 34.77 5.63 -16.33
N LEU A 4 33.86 4.81 -16.87
CA LEU A 4 32.55 4.58 -16.28
C LEU A 4 32.70 3.54 -15.16
N VAL A 5 32.02 3.71 -14.03
CA VAL A 5 32.07 2.77 -12.91
C VAL A 5 30.68 2.23 -12.65
N CYS A 6 30.50 0.92 -12.70
CA CYS A 6 29.21 0.29 -12.40
C CYS A 6 28.86 0.50 -10.91
N ARG A 7 27.64 0.98 -10.62
CA ARG A 7 27.19 1.23 -9.24
C ARG A 7 26.95 -0.05 -8.41
N PHE A 8 26.88 -1.21 -9.06
CA PHE A 8 26.51 -2.48 -8.43
C PHE A 8 27.71 -3.39 -8.16
N CYS A 9 28.58 -3.59 -9.16
CA CYS A 9 29.79 -4.42 -9.02
C CYS A 9 31.09 -3.62 -8.91
N PHE A 10 31.05 -2.30 -9.08
CA PHE A 10 32.21 -1.41 -9.03
C PHE A 10 33.29 -1.67 -10.09
N GLU A 11 32.96 -2.42 -11.14
CA GLU A 11 33.85 -2.61 -12.29
C GLU A 11 33.97 -1.30 -13.10
N GLU A 12 35.18 -1.00 -13.55
CA GLU A 12 35.49 0.12 -14.42
C GLU A 12 35.39 -0.30 -15.89
N PHE A 13 34.79 0.55 -16.71
CA PHE A 13 34.63 0.34 -18.14
C PHE A 13 35.15 1.54 -18.90
N GLU A 14 35.80 1.28 -20.03
CA GLU A 14 36.00 2.33 -21.01
C GLU A 14 34.65 2.66 -21.67
N PHE A 15 34.36 3.96 -21.86
CA PHE A 15 33.07 4.43 -22.40
C PHE A 15 32.67 3.72 -23.71
N HIS A 16 33.64 3.32 -24.53
CA HIS A 16 33.41 2.67 -25.82
C HIS A 16 33.06 1.18 -25.72
N GLU A 17 33.27 0.55 -24.56
CA GLU A 17 32.94 -0.86 -24.27
C GLU A 17 31.58 -1.02 -23.57
N ALA A 18 31.05 0.07 -23.01
CA ALA A 18 29.79 0.06 -22.28
C ALA A 18 28.57 0.05 -23.23
N GLU A 19 27.55 -0.74 -22.90
CA GLU A 19 26.27 -0.72 -23.61
C GLU A 19 25.43 0.47 -23.13
N ILE A 20 25.48 1.57 -23.88
CA ILE A 20 24.80 2.82 -23.54
C ILE A 20 23.31 2.75 -23.88
N ASP A 21 22.46 3.19 -22.95
CA ASP A 21 21.01 3.36 -23.17
C ASP A 21 20.71 4.29 -24.34
N GLN A 22 19.61 4.02 -25.04
CA GLN A 22 19.19 4.76 -26.23
C GLN A 22 18.99 6.27 -25.99
N TYR A 23 18.77 6.69 -24.74
CA TYR A 23 18.63 8.09 -24.36
C TYR A 23 19.91 8.69 -23.77
N GLY A 24 21.02 7.92 -23.74
CA GLY A 24 22.31 8.35 -23.20
C GLY A 24 22.30 8.59 -21.70
N ARG A 25 21.32 8.05 -20.96
CA ARG A 25 21.15 8.28 -19.52
C ARG A 25 22.13 7.48 -18.66
N GLY A 26 22.58 6.35 -19.19
CA GLY A 26 23.32 5.35 -18.44
C GLY A 26 23.79 4.21 -19.34
N PHE A 27 24.33 3.17 -18.72
CA PHE A 27 24.86 2.00 -19.39
C PHE A 27 24.56 0.71 -18.61
N TRP A 28 24.52 -0.42 -19.31
CA TRP A 28 24.50 -1.74 -18.70
C TRP A 28 25.92 -2.28 -18.50
N CYS A 29 26.13 -2.85 -17.32
CA CYS A 29 27.35 -3.57 -16.95
C CYS A 29 27.22 -5.06 -17.27
N GLN A 30 28.34 -5.79 -17.31
CA GLN A 30 28.37 -7.25 -17.46
C GLN A 30 27.65 -8.01 -16.32
N CYS A 31 27.37 -7.35 -15.19
CA CYS A 31 26.56 -7.93 -14.14
C CYS A 31 25.05 -7.82 -14.41
N ASP A 32 24.65 -7.27 -15.57
CA ASP A 32 23.28 -6.89 -15.98
C ASP A 32 22.71 -5.67 -15.26
N GLY A 33 23.54 -4.94 -14.51
CA GLY A 33 23.13 -3.78 -13.73
C GLY A 33 23.13 -2.49 -14.53
N PHE A 34 22.04 -1.72 -14.48
CA PHE A 34 21.96 -0.39 -15.10
C PHE A 34 22.57 0.71 -14.22
N THR A 35 23.57 1.43 -14.73
CA THR A 35 24.20 2.55 -14.04
C THR A 35 23.96 3.86 -14.79
N TYR A 36 23.49 4.88 -14.08
CA TYR A 36 23.35 6.24 -14.61
C TYR A 36 24.72 6.91 -14.75
N ILE A 37 24.94 7.64 -15.84
CA ILE A 37 26.20 8.38 -16.08
C ILE A 37 26.24 9.66 -15.22
N ASP A 38 25.12 10.38 -15.16
CA ASP A 38 24.99 11.60 -14.37
C ASP A 38 24.16 11.34 -13.09
N GLU A 39 24.70 11.73 -11.94
CA GLU A 39 23.95 11.74 -10.68
C GLU A 39 23.03 12.96 -10.61
N GLY A 40 21.71 12.75 -10.64
CA GLY A 40 20.74 13.87 -10.65
C GLY A 40 19.27 13.50 -10.45
N GLU A 41 18.40 14.49 -10.64
CA GLU A 41 16.94 14.32 -10.62
C GLU A 41 16.53 13.41 -11.79
N GLY A 42 16.17 12.14 -11.52
CA GLY A 42 15.85 11.16 -12.56
C GLY A 42 16.31 9.74 -12.26
N ILE A 43 17.24 9.55 -11.32
CA ILE A 43 17.61 8.23 -10.82
C ILE A 43 16.40 7.63 -10.10
N HIS A 44 15.95 6.48 -10.59
CA HIS A 44 14.91 5.73 -9.90
C HIS A 44 15.46 5.19 -8.58
N ARG A 45 14.66 5.30 -7.52
CA ARG A 45 15.07 4.98 -6.14
C ARG A 45 14.45 3.69 -5.67
N PHE A 46 15.14 3.00 -4.77
CA PHE A 46 14.59 1.91 -4.00
C PHE A 46 14.81 2.21 -2.51
N THR A 47 13.73 2.42 -1.77
CA THR A 47 13.75 2.73 -0.34
C THR A 47 12.98 1.66 0.43
N LEU A 48 13.61 1.13 1.48
CA LEU A 48 12.99 0.21 2.44
C LEU A 48 12.76 0.92 3.77
N LEU A 49 11.49 1.11 4.11
CA LEU A 49 11.05 1.74 5.35
C LEU A 49 10.65 0.66 6.36
N LEU A 50 11.45 0.52 7.42
CA LEU A 50 11.23 -0.45 8.49
C LEU A 50 10.52 0.21 9.69
N GLU A 51 9.31 -0.23 9.98
CA GLU A 51 8.52 0.25 11.12
C GLU A 51 8.98 -0.38 12.44
N ASP A 52 9.73 0.38 13.23
CA ASP A 52 10.30 -0.04 14.51
C ASP A 52 9.31 0.16 15.67
N LYS A 53 8.94 -0.94 16.34
CA LYS A 53 8.06 -0.96 17.52
C LYS A 53 8.73 -0.39 18.78
N GLN A 54 10.07 -0.44 18.87
CA GLN A 54 10.82 -0.13 20.08
C GLN A 54 11.32 1.32 20.12
N ARG A 55 11.39 2.00 18.96
CA ARG A 55 11.68 3.43 18.90
C ARG A 55 10.50 4.26 19.41
N THR A 56 10.78 5.25 20.26
CA THR A 56 9.82 6.31 20.61
C THR A 56 9.31 6.97 19.33
N SER A 57 8.03 7.34 19.31
CA SER A 57 7.40 7.92 18.12
C SER A 57 8.24 9.07 17.58
N THR A 58 8.81 8.92 16.39
CA THR A 58 9.51 10.02 15.73
C THR A 58 8.46 11.10 15.45
N PRO A 59 8.68 12.37 15.87
CA PRO A 59 7.78 13.44 15.50
C PRO A 59 7.67 13.47 13.98
N ALA A 60 6.44 13.44 13.46
CA ALA A 60 6.25 13.49 12.02
C ALA A 60 6.93 14.75 11.47
N PRO A 61 7.67 14.65 10.35
CA PRO A 61 8.35 15.78 9.76
C PRO A 61 7.35 16.91 9.47
N ARG A 62 7.77 18.15 9.68
CA ARG A 62 6.96 19.32 9.34
C ARG A 62 6.92 19.46 7.83
N VAL A 63 5.77 19.19 7.23
CA VAL A 63 5.49 19.41 5.81
C VAL A 63 4.53 20.58 5.66
N ASN A 64 4.72 21.41 4.63
CA ASN A 64 3.87 22.57 4.35
C ASN A 64 2.51 22.19 3.73
N LEU A 65 2.24 20.90 3.56
CA LEU A 65 1.01 20.35 2.99
C LEU A 65 0.09 19.80 4.10
N LYS A 66 -1.22 20.03 3.96
CA LYS A 66 -2.23 19.45 4.85
C LYS A 66 -2.84 18.21 4.22
N PHE A 67 -2.67 17.06 4.86
CA PHE A 67 -3.24 15.79 4.43
C PHE A 67 -4.53 15.47 5.18
N GLN A 68 -5.57 15.03 4.48
CA GLN A 68 -6.78 14.50 5.10
C GLN A 68 -6.55 13.05 5.57
N LYS A 69 -6.08 12.89 6.81
CA LYS A 69 -5.65 11.60 7.37
C LYS A 69 -6.76 10.58 7.64
N GLN A 70 -8.03 10.94 7.43
CA GLN A 70 -9.20 10.11 7.78
C GLN A 70 -10.15 9.92 6.60
N LEU A 71 -9.61 9.53 5.44
CA LEU A 71 -10.40 9.18 4.26
C LEU A 71 -10.81 7.72 4.24
N SER A 72 -9.95 6.81 4.68
CA SER A 72 -10.23 5.38 4.61
C SER A 72 -11.53 4.98 5.32
N LEU A 73 -12.26 4.05 4.72
CA LEU A 73 -13.41 3.39 5.33
C LEU A 73 -12.99 2.35 6.37
N LEU A 74 -11.78 1.83 6.23
CA LEU A 74 -11.29 0.73 7.02
C LEU A 74 -10.43 1.21 8.20
N ARG A 75 -10.49 0.46 9.29
CA ARG A 75 -9.39 0.38 10.25
C ARG A 75 -8.54 -0.80 9.84
N TYR A 76 -7.44 -0.52 9.16
CA TYR A 76 -6.59 -1.57 8.62
C TYR A 76 -5.32 -1.71 9.46
N PRO A 77 -4.90 -2.94 9.81
CA PRO A 77 -3.58 -3.17 10.39
C PRO A 77 -2.50 -2.54 9.49
N GLY A 78 -1.51 -1.88 10.09
CA GLY A 78 -0.47 -1.18 9.33
C GLY A 78 -0.91 0.14 8.68
N GLY A 79 -2.14 0.63 8.92
CA GLY A 79 -2.67 1.85 8.30
C GLY A 79 -1.76 3.08 8.44
N LYS A 80 -1.16 3.50 7.33
CA LYS A 80 -0.10 4.53 7.24
C LYS A 80 -0.55 5.98 7.43
N SER A 81 -1.75 6.23 7.95
CA SER A 81 -2.33 7.59 8.11
C SER A 81 -1.44 8.58 8.91
N LYS A 82 -0.69 8.09 9.89
CA LYS A 82 0.27 8.90 10.65
C LYS A 82 1.66 8.94 10.00
N PHE A 83 1.95 8.00 9.12
CA PHE A 83 3.19 7.85 8.36
C PHE A 83 3.21 8.67 7.06
N ILE A 84 2.06 9.21 6.63
CA ILE A 84 1.93 10.07 5.43
C ILE A 84 3.04 11.13 5.30
N PRO A 85 3.41 11.90 6.35
CA PRO A 85 4.47 12.90 6.20
C PRO A 85 5.86 12.30 5.93
N HIS A 86 6.15 11.10 6.46
CA HIS A 86 7.41 10.40 6.17
C HIS A 86 7.41 9.88 4.73
N LEU A 87 6.34 9.22 4.30
CA LEU A 87 6.17 8.78 2.90
C LEU A 87 6.30 9.95 1.92
N TYR A 88 5.69 11.10 2.24
CA TYR A 88 5.74 12.29 1.39
C TYR A 88 7.18 12.76 1.12
N LEU A 89 8.07 12.67 2.13
CA LEU A 89 9.47 13.06 1.97
C LEU A 89 10.29 12.10 1.08
N LYS A 90 9.76 10.91 0.83
CA LYS A 90 10.40 9.91 -0.04
C LYS A 90 10.00 10.03 -1.50
N LEU A 91 8.95 10.80 -1.80
CA LEU A 91 8.49 11.00 -3.17
C LEU A 91 9.40 11.97 -3.92
N GLN A 92 9.86 11.57 -5.11
CA GLN A 92 10.50 12.47 -6.06
C GLN A 92 9.45 13.22 -6.88
N ARG A 93 9.64 14.52 -7.10
CA ARG A 93 8.65 15.37 -7.81
C ARG A 93 8.34 14.91 -9.23
N ASN A 94 9.32 14.33 -9.92
CA ASN A 94 9.15 13.76 -11.27
C ASN A 94 8.51 12.36 -11.26
N LYS A 95 8.35 11.73 -10.08
CA LYS A 95 7.79 10.36 -9.91
C LYS A 95 6.39 10.37 -9.28
N THR A 96 5.69 11.50 -9.30
CA THR A 96 4.34 11.66 -8.72
C THR A 96 3.23 11.81 -9.75
N GLU A 97 3.45 11.50 -11.03
CA GLU A 97 2.34 11.46 -11.99
C GLU A 97 1.35 10.36 -11.59
N THR A 98 1.87 9.17 -11.32
CA THR A 98 1.10 8.02 -10.86
C THR A 98 1.70 7.46 -9.57
N MET A 99 0.86 7.01 -8.66
CA MET A 99 1.26 6.10 -7.59
C MET A 99 0.52 4.78 -7.78
N SER A 100 1.26 3.68 -7.69
CA SER A 100 0.70 2.34 -7.85
C SER A 100 0.92 1.57 -6.55
N SER A 101 -0.18 1.24 -5.86
CA SER A 101 -0.18 0.57 -4.55
C SER A 101 -0.57 -0.88 -4.72
N SER A 102 0.39 -1.80 -4.55
CA SER A 102 0.20 -3.23 -4.81
C SER A 102 -0.57 -3.97 -3.71
N TYR A 103 -0.57 -3.40 -2.50
CA TYR A 103 -1.24 -3.91 -1.29
C TYR A 103 -2.06 -2.81 -0.63
N CYS A 104 -3.09 -2.33 -1.32
CA CYS A 104 -3.74 -1.09 -0.91
C CYS A 104 -4.41 -1.17 0.46
N GLY A 105 -5.01 -2.31 0.84
CA GLY A 105 -5.68 -2.49 2.12
C GLY A 105 -6.65 -1.33 2.43
N GLY A 106 -6.29 -0.51 3.42
CA GLY A 106 -7.05 0.68 3.79
C GLY A 106 -6.84 1.92 2.90
N ALA A 107 -5.86 1.96 2.01
CA ALA A 107 -5.55 3.03 1.06
C ALA A 107 -5.46 4.44 1.69
N SER A 108 -5.04 4.53 2.95
CA SER A 108 -5.13 5.78 3.73
C SER A 108 -4.12 6.83 3.27
N ALA A 109 -2.91 6.42 2.89
CA ALA A 109 -1.88 7.35 2.44
C ALA A 109 -2.10 7.74 0.98
N GLU A 110 -2.46 6.77 0.17
CA GLU A 110 -2.77 6.86 -1.24
C GLU A 110 -3.88 7.87 -1.52
N PHE A 111 -5.04 7.73 -0.87
CA PHE A 111 -6.12 8.70 -1.04
C PHE A 111 -5.76 10.08 -0.47
N ALA A 112 -4.93 10.15 0.58
CA ALA A 112 -4.50 11.43 1.11
C ALA A 112 -3.56 12.17 0.14
N PHE A 113 -2.68 11.44 -0.56
CA PHE A 113 -1.83 12.02 -1.62
C PHE A 113 -2.65 12.44 -2.83
N LEU A 114 -3.61 11.60 -3.26
CA LEU A 114 -4.48 11.91 -4.40
C LEU A 114 -5.32 13.16 -4.12
N GLN A 115 -5.96 13.22 -2.95
CA GLN A 115 -6.79 14.35 -2.56
C GLN A 115 -5.98 15.64 -2.39
N ALA A 116 -4.76 15.54 -1.84
CA ALA A 116 -3.90 16.71 -1.64
C ALA A 116 -3.21 17.19 -2.93
N GLY A 117 -3.41 16.49 -4.06
CA GLY A 117 -2.80 16.82 -5.34
C GLY A 117 -1.30 16.52 -5.41
N VAL A 118 -0.78 15.69 -4.49
CA VAL A 118 0.62 15.24 -4.53
C VAL A 118 0.83 14.31 -5.72
N ILE A 119 -0.11 13.40 -5.96
CA ILE A 119 -0.13 12.50 -7.11
C ILE A 119 -1.29 12.85 -8.03
N LYS A 120 -1.15 12.66 -9.35
CA LYS A 120 -2.25 12.93 -10.29
C LYS A 120 -3.19 11.74 -10.43
N HIS A 121 -2.63 10.55 -10.60
CA HIS A 121 -3.34 9.28 -10.76
C HIS A 121 -2.94 8.27 -9.68
N LEU A 122 -3.88 7.39 -9.32
CA LEU A 122 -3.68 6.33 -8.34
C LEU A 122 -4.12 4.98 -8.91
N ARG A 123 -3.25 3.98 -8.89
CA ARG A 123 -3.59 2.59 -9.21
C ARG A 123 -3.61 1.80 -7.90
N LEU A 124 -4.77 1.29 -7.51
CA LEU A 124 -4.91 0.45 -6.32
C LEU A 124 -5.02 -1.01 -6.74
N ASN A 125 -4.31 -1.88 -6.04
CA ASN A 125 -4.43 -3.32 -6.14
C ASN A 125 -4.52 -3.93 -4.75
N ASP A 126 -5.28 -5.02 -4.61
CA ASP A 126 -5.21 -5.89 -3.44
C ASP A 126 -5.66 -7.29 -3.84
N LEU A 127 -4.99 -8.33 -3.34
CA LEU A 127 -5.39 -9.71 -3.57
C LEU A 127 -6.66 -10.07 -2.78
N ASP A 128 -6.93 -9.40 -1.65
CA ASP A 128 -8.14 -9.65 -0.89
C ASP A 128 -9.37 -9.12 -1.66
N PHE A 129 -10.16 -10.05 -2.21
CA PHE A 129 -11.39 -9.76 -2.93
C PHE A 129 -12.33 -8.80 -2.19
N GLY A 130 -12.44 -8.86 -0.86
CA GLY A 130 -13.28 -7.94 -0.10
C GLY A 130 -12.75 -6.50 -0.07
N ILE A 131 -11.43 -6.33 -0.06
CA ILE A 131 -10.78 -5.03 -0.15
C ILE A 131 -10.95 -4.45 -1.55
N TYR A 132 -10.65 -5.25 -2.58
CA TYR A 132 -10.94 -4.91 -3.97
C TYR A 132 -12.40 -4.49 -4.16
N ALA A 133 -13.34 -5.35 -3.74
CA ALA A 133 -14.77 -5.13 -3.87
C ALA A 133 -15.21 -3.82 -3.21
N LEU A 134 -14.68 -3.52 -2.01
CA LEU A 134 -14.97 -2.28 -1.31
C LEU A 134 -14.59 -1.05 -2.13
N TRP A 135 -13.35 -0.99 -2.61
CA TRP A 135 -12.87 0.18 -3.36
C TRP A 135 -13.54 0.28 -4.74
N TRP A 136 -13.78 -0.86 -5.39
CA TRP A 136 -14.52 -0.93 -6.65
C TRP A 136 -15.95 -0.40 -6.51
N VAL A 137 -16.66 -0.81 -5.45
CA VAL A 137 -18.04 -0.33 -5.17
C VAL A 137 -18.05 1.16 -4.85
N VAL A 138 -17.08 1.65 -4.07
CA VAL A 138 -16.97 3.10 -3.78
C VAL A 138 -16.73 3.89 -5.07
N GLN A 139 -15.97 3.35 -6.02
CA GLN A 139 -15.72 4.00 -7.30
C GLN A 139 -16.97 4.00 -8.19
N HIS A 140 -17.59 2.84 -8.39
CA HIS A 140 -18.57 2.64 -9.47
C HIS A 140 -20.03 2.62 -9.01
N MET A 141 -20.30 2.29 -7.74
CA MET A 141 -21.65 2.08 -7.21
C MET A 141 -21.82 2.67 -5.79
N PRO A 142 -21.46 3.94 -5.55
CA PRO A 142 -21.49 4.52 -4.21
C PRO A 142 -22.90 4.60 -3.62
N ASP A 143 -23.93 4.83 -4.45
CA ASP A 143 -25.29 5.11 -3.99
C ASP A 143 -25.93 3.93 -3.25
N GLU A 144 -25.72 2.70 -3.74
CA GLU A 144 -26.22 1.51 -3.07
C GLU A 144 -25.52 1.30 -1.71
N MET A 145 -24.19 1.46 -1.66
CA MET A 145 -23.44 1.38 -0.40
C MET A 145 -23.92 2.47 0.59
N VAL A 146 -24.11 3.70 0.12
CA VAL A 146 -24.61 4.83 0.93
C VAL A 146 -26.02 4.55 1.45
N TYR A 147 -26.90 3.99 0.62
CA TYR A 147 -28.24 3.57 1.01
C TYR A 147 -28.18 2.50 2.12
N ARG A 148 -27.40 1.42 1.91
CA ARG A 148 -27.23 0.36 2.92
C ARG A 148 -26.72 0.94 4.24
N ILE A 149 -25.70 1.80 4.24
CA ILE A 149 -25.16 2.42 5.46
C ILE A 149 -26.19 3.30 6.18
N ARG A 150 -26.99 4.08 5.44
CA ARG A 150 -27.97 5.00 6.00
C ARG A 150 -29.10 4.29 6.74
N HIS A 151 -29.50 3.11 6.24
CA HIS A 151 -30.67 2.38 6.74
C HIS A 151 -30.33 1.16 7.59
N TYR A 152 -29.05 0.92 7.87
CA TYR A 152 -28.61 -0.26 8.60
C TYR A 152 -28.24 0.02 10.05
N GLN A 153 -28.76 -0.80 10.96
CA GLN A 153 -28.41 -0.84 12.36
C GLN A 153 -27.70 -2.17 12.68
N PRO A 154 -26.38 -2.15 12.98
CA PRO A 154 -25.65 -3.38 13.24
C PRO A 154 -26.07 -4.08 14.54
N THR A 155 -25.99 -5.40 14.54
CA THR A 155 -26.23 -6.27 15.70
C THR A 155 -25.14 -7.33 15.78
N HIS A 156 -24.96 -7.99 16.94
CA HIS A 156 -24.03 -9.12 17.04
C HIS A 156 -24.38 -10.25 16.06
N LYS A 157 -25.68 -10.52 15.85
CA LYS A 157 -26.15 -11.49 14.85
C LYS A 157 -25.65 -11.14 13.46
N SER A 158 -25.85 -9.90 13.04
CA SER A 158 -25.45 -9.47 11.70
C SER A 158 -23.92 -9.37 11.55
N PHE A 159 -23.19 -9.06 12.62
CA PHE A 159 -21.73 -9.19 12.65
C PHE A 159 -21.27 -10.63 12.38
N PHE A 160 -21.80 -11.63 13.11
CA PHE A 160 -21.37 -13.02 12.91
C PHE A 160 -21.77 -13.57 11.54
N GLN A 161 -22.92 -13.14 10.99
CA GLN A 161 -23.32 -13.47 9.62
C GLN A 161 -22.32 -12.89 8.60
N ALA A 162 -21.99 -11.61 8.71
CA ALA A 162 -20.99 -10.99 7.84
C ALA A 162 -19.62 -11.63 8.01
N GLN A 163 -19.23 -11.98 9.23
CA GLN A 163 -17.97 -12.65 9.52
C GLN A 163 -17.91 -14.05 8.90
N SER A 164 -19.01 -14.82 8.89
CA SER A 164 -19.04 -16.11 8.21
C SER A 164 -18.85 -15.98 6.70
N ILE A 165 -19.39 -14.91 6.09
CA ILE A 165 -19.21 -14.63 4.67
C ILE A 165 -17.74 -14.30 4.37
N VAL A 166 -17.13 -13.39 5.15
CA VAL A 166 -15.70 -13.05 5.00
C VAL A 166 -14.79 -14.28 5.22
N LYS A 167 -15.11 -15.15 6.18
CA LYS A 167 -14.34 -16.37 6.47
C LYS A 167 -14.54 -17.49 5.44
N SER A 168 -15.62 -17.46 4.67
CA SER A 168 -15.88 -18.40 3.57
C SER A 168 -15.40 -17.86 2.22
N ASP A 169 -14.50 -16.87 2.26
CA ASP A 169 -13.93 -16.24 1.07
C ASP A 169 -14.98 -15.71 0.10
N TYR A 170 -16.05 -15.13 0.66
CA TYR A 170 -17.13 -14.49 -0.12
C TYR A 170 -17.80 -15.45 -1.13
N ASN A 171 -17.76 -16.76 -0.90
CA ASN A 171 -18.32 -17.75 -1.80
C ASN A 171 -19.80 -17.44 -2.13
N GLY A 172 -20.12 -17.34 -3.42
CA GLY A 172 -21.46 -17.04 -3.93
C GLY A 172 -21.93 -15.59 -3.71
N CYS A 173 -21.06 -14.68 -3.26
CA CYS A 173 -21.41 -13.27 -3.06
C CYS A 173 -21.25 -12.44 -4.34
N THR A 174 -22.10 -11.43 -4.49
CA THR A 174 -21.85 -10.35 -5.45
C THR A 174 -20.73 -9.43 -4.95
N ILE A 175 -20.16 -8.60 -5.83
CA ILE A 175 -19.14 -7.61 -5.44
C ILE A 175 -19.68 -6.63 -4.38
N MET A 176 -20.95 -6.23 -4.47
CA MET A 176 -21.60 -5.39 -3.47
C MET A 176 -21.73 -6.10 -2.12
N ASP A 177 -22.09 -7.38 -2.11
CA ASP A 177 -22.20 -8.15 -0.87
C ASP A 177 -20.84 -8.40 -0.23
N ALA A 178 -19.79 -8.65 -1.03
CA ALA A 178 -18.43 -8.74 -0.52
C ALA A 178 -18.01 -7.43 0.15
N ALA A 179 -18.10 -6.31 -0.57
CA ALA A 179 -17.80 -4.96 -0.04
C ALA A 179 -18.57 -4.66 1.26
N TRP A 180 -19.87 -4.96 1.28
CA TRP A 180 -20.75 -4.72 2.42
C TRP A 180 -20.34 -5.53 3.66
N ASN A 181 -20.08 -6.82 3.49
CA ASN A 181 -19.68 -7.70 4.60
C ASN A 181 -18.28 -7.36 5.10
N THR A 182 -17.34 -7.02 4.21
CA THR A 182 -16.01 -6.51 4.58
C THR A 182 -16.13 -5.26 5.45
N LEU A 183 -16.97 -4.29 5.06
CA LEU A 183 -17.18 -3.06 5.83
C LEU A 183 -17.80 -3.33 7.20
N ILE A 184 -18.83 -4.18 7.28
CA ILE A 184 -19.48 -4.56 8.55
C ILE A 184 -18.44 -5.19 9.49
N VAL A 185 -17.72 -6.21 9.02
CA VAL A 185 -16.74 -6.91 9.87
C VAL A 185 -15.66 -5.95 10.32
N ASN A 186 -15.10 -5.13 9.42
CA ASN A 186 -14.03 -4.20 9.79
C ASN A 186 -14.48 -3.14 10.81
N ARG A 187 -15.68 -2.58 10.67
CA ARG A 187 -16.14 -1.52 11.60
C ARG A 187 -16.56 -2.07 12.95
N LEU A 188 -16.94 -3.34 13.05
CA LEU A 188 -17.50 -3.93 14.27
C LEU A 188 -16.54 -4.90 14.96
N ALA A 189 -15.49 -5.38 14.31
CA ALA A 189 -14.49 -6.25 14.92
C ALA A 189 -13.49 -5.47 15.78
N PHE A 190 -12.96 -6.11 16.81
CA PHE A 190 -11.81 -5.60 17.54
C PHE A 190 -10.63 -5.38 16.57
N SER A 191 -10.06 -4.17 16.62
CA SER A 191 -9.04 -3.69 15.69
C SER A 191 -9.36 -3.78 14.18
N GLY A 192 -10.60 -4.08 13.79
CA GLY A 192 -10.99 -4.28 12.40
C GLY A 192 -10.47 -5.56 11.76
N ILE A 193 -9.97 -6.51 12.58
CA ILE A 193 -9.42 -7.79 12.12
C ILE A 193 -10.57 -8.77 11.87
N TYR A 194 -10.62 -9.39 10.69
CA TYR A 194 -11.73 -10.26 10.28
C TYR A 194 -11.94 -11.49 11.19
N LYS A 195 -10.88 -12.02 11.80
CA LYS A 195 -10.93 -13.15 12.73
C LYS A 195 -11.32 -12.75 14.16
N ALA A 196 -11.24 -11.47 14.51
CA ALA A 196 -11.42 -11.02 15.88
C ALA A 196 -12.88 -11.09 16.35
N ASN A 197 -13.07 -11.04 17.67
CA ASN A 197 -14.39 -10.88 18.28
C ASN A 197 -14.95 -9.47 18.00
N PRO A 198 -16.28 -9.28 18.07
CA PRO A 198 -16.87 -7.97 17.96
C PRO A 198 -16.42 -7.05 19.10
N LEU A 199 -16.46 -5.74 18.86
CA LEU A 199 -16.28 -4.71 19.89
C LEU A 199 -17.29 -4.91 21.03
N GLY A 200 -16.83 -4.77 22.27
CA GLY A 200 -17.62 -5.12 23.46
C GLY A 200 -17.71 -6.63 23.75
N GLY A 201 -17.14 -7.49 22.90
CA GLY A 201 -17.19 -8.94 23.08
C GLY A 201 -18.49 -9.59 22.58
N ARG A 202 -18.52 -10.92 22.56
CA ARG A 202 -19.62 -11.70 21.93
C ARG A 202 -20.99 -11.48 22.55
N GLN A 203 -21.03 -11.06 23.82
CA GLN A 203 -22.24 -10.78 24.60
C GLN A 203 -22.25 -9.32 25.11
N GLY A 204 -21.48 -8.43 24.46
CA GLY A 204 -21.41 -7.02 24.82
C GLY A 204 -22.68 -6.24 24.44
N THR A 205 -22.72 -4.96 24.81
CA THR A 205 -23.84 -4.08 24.46
C THR A 205 -23.81 -3.70 22.98
N VAL A 206 -24.96 -3.30 22.41
CA VAL A 206 -25.02 -2.72 21.06
C VAL A 206 -24.22 -1.42 20.98
N GLN A 207 -24.16 -0.65 22.07
CA GLN A 207 -23.37 0.58 22.13
C GLN A 207 -21.87 0.31 21.94
N ASP A 208 -21.33 -0.71 22.62
CA ASP A 208 -19.91 -1.07 22.49
C ASP A 208 -19.60 -1.60 21.08
N LEU A 209 -20.47 -2.48 20.56
CA LEU A 209 -20.38 -3.04 19.21
C LEU A 209 -20.32 -1.91 18.16
N THR A 210 -21.18 -0.92 18.30
CA THR A 210 -21.37 0.16 17.32
C THR A 210 -20.55 1.40 17.61
N SER A 211 -19.65 1.37 18.61
CA SER A 211 -18.77 2.49 18.98
C SER A 211 -17.95 3.06 17.80
N ARG A 212 -17.76 2.26 16.74
CA ARG A 212 -17.08 2.65 15.50
C ARG A 212 -17.99 2.65 14.27
N TRP A 213 -19.28 2.38 14.42
CA TRP A 213 -20.24 2.51 13.32
C TRP A 213 -20.82 3.93 13.29
N ASN A 214 -20.22 4.81 12.48
CA ASN A 214 -20.70 6.18 12.29
C ASN A 214 -21.17 6.38 10.84
N PRO A 215 -22.47 6.17 10.54
CA PRO A 215 -23.01 6.27 9.18
C PRO A 215 -22.71 7.61 8.50
N LYS A 216 -22.86 8.73 9.22
CA LYS A 216 -22.62 10.08 8.66
C LYS A 216 -21.17 10.24 8.22
N ALA A 217 -20.21 9.79 9.04
CA ALA A 217 -18.80 9.86 8.69
C ALA A 217 -18.42 8.90 7.56
N LEU A 218 -18.95 7.68 7.55
CA LEU A 218 -18.71 6.70 6.47
C LEU A 218 -19.25 7.21 5.13
N ILE A 219 -20.49 7.70 5.08
CA ILE A 219 -21.09 8.27 3.86
C ILE A 219 -20.28 9.46 3.37
N LYS A 220 -19.84 10.35 4.26
CA LYS A 220 -18.98 11.48 3.88
C LYS A 220 -17.68 11.01 3.24
N ARG A 221 -17.04 9.97 3.77
CA ARG A 221 -15.80 9.40 3.23
C ARG A 221 -16.03 8.76 1.87
N ILE A 222 -17.09 7.97 1.71
CA ILE A 222 -17.48 7.37 0.42
C ILE A 222 -17.64 8.46 -0.64
N ASN A 223 -18.44 9.48 -0.37
CA ASN A 223 -18.67 10.56 -1.34
C ASN A 223 -17.39 11.34 -1.66
N THR A 224 -16.51 11.53 -0.68
CA THR A 224 -15.22 12.20 -0.90
C THR A 224 -14.32 11.38 -1.83
N ILE A 225 -14.24 10.06 -1.62
CA ILE A 225 -13.41 9.17 -2.43
C ILE A 225 -14.02 8.98 -3.82
N HIS A 226 -15.34 8.78 -3.92
CA HIS A 226 -16.05 8.67 -5.19
C HIS A 226 -15.84 9.90 -6.08
N ALA A 227 -15.81 11.11 -5.50
CA ALA A 227 -15.50 12.34 -6.25
C ALA A 227 -14.07 12.37 -6.85
N LEU A 228 -13.19 11.45 -6.46
CA LEU A 228 -11.87 11.24 -7.05
C LEU A 228 -11.88 10.12 -8.12
N GLY A 229 -13.04 9.53 -8.44
CA GLY A 229 -13.21 8.31 -9.23
C GLY A 229 -12.51 8.30 -10.60
N ASP A 230 -12.40 9.45 -11.26
CA ASP A 230 -11.70 9.59 -12.56
C ASP A 230 -10.16 9.59 -12.42
N ARG A 231 -9.66 9.71 -11.19
CA ARG A 231 -8.23 9.80 -10.88
C ARG A 231 -7.68 8.55 -10.23
N TYR A 232 -8.47 7.50 -10.04
CA TYR A 232 -7.95 6.22 -9.57
C TYR A 232 -8.58 5.02 -10.28
N THR A 233 -7.90 3.88 -10.25
CA THR A 233 -8.45 2.57 -10.67
C THR A 233 -8.18 1.52 -9.60
N VAL A 234 -8.97 0.44 -9.61
CA VAL A 234 -8.85 -0.65 -8.65
C VAL A 234 -8.77 -1.99 -9.38
N SER A 235 -7.79 -2.82 -9.05
CA SER A 235 -7.57 -4.18 -9.56
C SER A 235 -7.52 -5.22 -8.44
N ASN A 236 -7.69 -6.50 -8.81
CA ASN A 236 -7.58 -7.66 -7.93
C ASN A 236 -6.62 -8.68 -8.56
N LEU A 237 -5.38 -8.26 -8.74
CA LEU A 237 -4.29 -9.05 -9.31
C LEU A 237 -3.38 -9.57 -8.22
N ASP A 238 -2.59 -10.58 -8.56
CA ASP A 238 -1.41 -10.91 -7.77
C ASP A 238 -0.50 -9.67 -7.67
N ALA A 239 0.11 -9.47 -6.51
CA ALA A 239 0.88 -8.25 -6.26
C ALA A 239 2.16 -8.20 -7.12
N CYS A 240 2.80 -9.34 -7.37
CA CYS A 240 4.00 -9.42 -8.20
C CYS A 240 3.65 -9.13 -9.67
N GLU A 241 2.55 -9.69 -10.19
CA GLU A 241 2.01 -9.37 -11.51
C GLU A 241 1.74 -7.87 -11.66
N PHE A 242 1.04 -7.28 -10.69
CA PHE A 242 0.75 -5.84 -10.69
C PHE A 242 2.01 -4.97 -10.65
N ILE A 243 3.02 -5.35 -9.84
CA ILE A 243 4.29 -4.63 -9.75
C ILE A 243 5.04 -4.68 -11.08
N GLU A 244 5.11 -5.85 -11.70
CA GLU A 244 5.79 -6.06 -12.98
C GLU A 244 5.17 -5.20 -14.09
N GLU A 245 3.84 -5.10 -14.14
CA GLU A 245 3.15 -4.23 -15.11
C GLU A 245 3.39 -2.74 -14.86
N GLU A 246 3.39 -2.31 -13.60
CA GLU A 246 3.42 -0.90 -13.22
C GLU A 246 4.83 -0.30 -13.13
N TYR A 247 5.87 -1.13 -13.00
CA TYR A 247 7.27 -0.70 -12.86
C TYR A 247 7.76 0.15 -14.04
N TRP A 248 7.30 -0.13 -15.26
CA TRP A 248 7.77 0.51 -16.49
C TRP A 248 7.25 1.95 -16.67
N ARG A 249 6.39 2.43 -15.77
CA ARG A 249 5.91 3.82 -15.78
C ARG A 249 6.97 4.74 -15.19
N ASP A 250 7.76 5.39 -16.03
CA ASP A 250 8.88 6.22 -15.56
C ASP A 250 8.45 7.32 -14.57
N ASN A 251 7.28 7.96 -14.74
CA ASN A 251 6.80 9.00 -13.79
C ASN A 251 5.98 8.43 -12.62
N CYS A 252 6.24 7.19 -12.21
CA CYS A 252 5.50 6.47 -11.18
C CYS A 252 6.32 6.26 -9.90
N THR A 253 5.60 6.18 -8.79
CA THR A 253 6.11 5.58 -7.54
C THR A 253 5.28 4.35 -7.21
N LEU A 254 5.93 3.19 -7.12
CA LEU A 254 5.39 1.97 -6.55
C LEU A 254 5.40 2.09 -5.02
N PHE A 255 4.22 2.00 -4.41
CA PHE A 255 4.06 1.92 -2.97
C PHE A 255 3.70 0.48 -2.58
N ILE A 256 4.62 -0.17 -1.87
CA ILE A 256 4.57 -1.62 -1.63
C ILE A 256 4.53 -1.83 -0.12
N ASP A 257 3.39 -2.27 0.42
CA ASP A 257 3.15 -2.50 1.86
C ASP A 257 2.62 -3.92 2.10
N PRO A 258 3.46 -4.96 1.85
CA PRO A 258 3.05 -6.35 1.94
C PRO A 258 2.66 -6.74 3.37
N PRO A 259 2.00 -7.91 3.55
CA PRO A 259 1.71 -8.46 4.86
C PRO A 259 2.97 -8.53 5.75
N PHE A 260 2.86 -8.03 6.99
CA PHE A 260 3.95 -8.10 7.97
C PHE A 260 4.46 -9.52 8.16
N TYR A 261 5.77 -9.66 8.31
CA TYR A 261 6.41 -10.97 8.42
C TYR A 261 5.95 -11.71 9.69
N GLU A 262 6.09 -11.09 10.86
CA GLU A 262 5.78 -11.77 12.13
C GLU A 262 4.27 -11.90 12.39
N GLN A 263 3.51 -10.88 12.01
CA GLN A 263 2.09 -10.75 12.41
C GLN A 263 1.11 -10.99 11.28
N GLY A 264 1.60 -11.27 10.07
CA GLY A 264 0.77 -11.33 8.86
C GLY A 264 -0.41 -12.29 8.99
N LYS A 265 -0.15 -13.52 9.44
CA LYS A 265 -1.15 -14.60 9.62
C LYS A 265 -2.28 -14.25 10.60
N ASN A 266 -1.99 -13.36 11.56
CA ASN A 266 -2.93 -12.93 12.58
C ASN A 266 -3.77 -11.72 12.15
N LEU A 267 -3.23 -10.89 11.25
CA LEU A 267 -3.78 -9.60 10.90
C LEU A 267 -4.54 -9.61 9.57
N TYR A 268 -3.99 -10.31 8.57
CA TYR A 268 -4.49 -10.27 7.19
C TYR A 268 -5.15 -11.59 6.78
N ARG A 269 -6.00 -11.52 5.76
CA ARG A 269 -6.63 -12.71 5.16
C ARG A 269 -5.67 -13.36 4.17
N CYS A 270 -5.16 -12.55 3.25
CA CYS A 270 -4.04 -12.90 2.38
C CYS A 270 -2.74 -12.50 3.09
N TYR A 271 -1.87 -13.47 3.33
CA TYR A 271 -0.57 -13.26 3.99
C TYR A 271 0.49 -14.05 3.26
N TYR A 272 1.74 -13.66 3.43
CA TYR A 272 2.88 -14.31 2.82
C TYR A 272 3.45 -15.38 3.75
N ASP A 273 3.97 -16.46 3.16
CA ASP A 273 5.00 -17.27 3.77
C ASP A 273 6.41 -16.76 3.39
N GLU A 274 7.45 -17.43 3.87
CA GLU A 274 8.84 -17.03 3.61
C GLU A 274 9.17 -17.06 2.12
N GLU A 275 8.70 -18.06 1.37
CA GLU A 275 8.95 -18.21 -0.07
C GLU A 275 8.36 -17.02 -0.84
N GLN A 276 7.13 -16.63 -0.52
CA GLN A 276 6.49 -15.47 -1.14
C GLN A 276 7.20 -14.15 -0.79
N HIS A 277 7.84 -14.05 0.39
CA HIS A 277 8.71 -12.91 0.70
C HIS A 277 9.98 -12.90 -0.17
N TYR A 278 10.57 -14.05 -0.43
CA TYR A 278 11.70 -14.18 -1.37
C TYR A 278 11.29 -13.85 -2.81
N GLU A 279 10.14 -14.33 -3.29
CA GLU A 279 9.63 -14.03 -4.63
C GLU A 279 9.46 -12.52 -4.84
N LEU A 280 8.87 -11.81 -3.87
CA LEU A 280 8.75 -10.35 -3.92
C LEU A 280 10.12 -9.67 -3.94
N LYS A 281 11.06 -10.14 -3.11
CA LYS A 281 12.43 -9.61 -3.11
C LYS A 281 13.08 -9.77 -4.47
N GLU A 282 13.07 -10.98 -5.04
CA GLU A 282 13.71 -11.27 -6.33
C GLU A 282 13.14 -10.41 -7.45
N LEU A 283 11.81 -10.24 -7.49
CA LEU A 283 11.16 -9.33 -8.44
C LEU A 283 11.66 -7.89 -8.29
N LEU A 284 11.60 -7.32 -7.08
CA LEU A 284 11.95 -5.92 -6.85
C LEU A 284 13.42 -5.64 -7.13
N GLU A 285 14.31 -6.55 -6.73
CA GLU A 285 15.73 -6.40 -6.98
C GLU A 285 16.08 -6.56 -8.45
N SER A 286 15.47 -7.53 -9.15
CA SER A 286 15.69 -7.71 -10.59
C SER A 286 15.25 -6.48 -11.38
N LEU A 287 14.08 -5.92 -11.06
CA LEU A 287 13.56 -4.72 -11.71
C LEU A 287 14.48 -3.52 -11.47
N TYR A 288 14.80 -3.23 -10.20
CA TYR A 288 15.67 -2.10 -9.82
C TYR A 288 17.10 -2.23 -10.37
N HIS A 289 17.64 -3.44 -10.38
CA HIS A 289 18.99 -3.70 -10.84
C HIS A 289 19.10 -3.58 -12.36
N GLY A 290 18.16 -4.21 -13.08
CA GLY A 290 18.25 -4.39 -14.52
C GLY A 290 17.89 -3.17 -15.35
N MET A 291 16.94 -2.33 -14.92
CA MET A 291 16.38 -1.30 -15.81
C MET A 291 16.00 -0.02 -15.06
N PRO A 292 16.04 1.15 -15.73
CA PRO A 292 15.34 2.35 -15.24
C PRO A 292 13.84 2.15 -15.19
N GLY A 293 13.19 2.58 -14.10
CA GLY A 293 11.74 2.52 -13.97
C GLY A 293 11.16 3.41 -12.88
N ALA A 294 10.05 2.94 -12.30
CA ALA A 294 9.39 3.59 -11.19
C ALA A 294 10.28 3.65 -9.94
N ASP A 295 10.02 4.65 -9.09
CA ASP A 295 10.55 4.62 -7.73
C ASP A 295 9.86 3.52 -6.93
N ILE A 296 10.61 2.81 -6.10
CA ILE A 296 10.09 1.77 -5.19
C ILE A 296 10.17 2.28 -3.76
N ILE A 297 9.01 2.37 -3.10
CA ILE A 297 8.91 2.57 -1.66
C ILE A 297 8.31 1.30 -1.06
N LEU A 298 9.16 0.52 -0.39
CA LEU A 298 8.78 -0.70 0.29
C LEU A 298 8.63 -0.43 1.80
N CYS A 299 7.56 -0.91 2.40
CA CYS A 299 7.28 -0.80 3.83
C CYS A 299 7.17 -2.18 4.48
N TYR A 300 7.80 -2.34 5.63
CA TYR A 300 7.74 -3.58 6.41
C TYR A 300 7.71 -3.32 7.92
N ASP A 301 7.34 -4.33 8.70
CA ASP A 301 7.70 -4.35 10.11
C ASP A 301 9.22 -4.53 10.27
N ASN A 302 9.80 -3.88 11.28
CA ASN A 302 11.21 -4.01 11.59
C ASN A 302 11.51 -5.42 12.14
N ALA A 303 11.78 -6.37 11.25
CA ALA A 303 12.16 -7.74 11.54
C ALA A 303 13.57 -8.04 10.99
N PRO A 304 14.46 -8.71 11.75
CA PRO A 304 15.81 -9.02 11.29
C PRO A 304 15.85 -9.78 9.96
N PHE A 305 14.89 -10.68 9.73
CA PHE A 305 14.75 -11.39 8.46
C PHE A 305 14.59 -10.43 7.28
N ILE A 306 13.67 -9.45 7.38
CA ILE A 306 13.42 -8.48 6.31
C ILE A 306 14.62 -7.55 6.10
N GLU A 307 15.27 -7.10 7.19
CA GLU A 307 16.47 -6.26 7.09
C GLU A 307 17.62 -6.97 6.36
N GLN A 308 17.72 -8.29 6.48
CA GLN A 308 18.74 -9.11 5.81
C GLN A 308 18.32 -9.59 4.41
N LEU A 309 17.03 -9.54 4.10
CA LEU A 309 16.46 -10.07 2.87
C LEU A 309 16.82 -9.20 1.65
N TYR A 310 16.82 -7.88 1.81
CA TYR A 310 17.04 -6.92 0.73
C TYR A 310 18.46 -6.36 0.75
N PHE A 311 19.10 -6.32 -0.41
CA PHE A 311 20.48 -5.88 -0.62
C PHE A 311 20.58 -4.45 -1.18
N TYR A 312 19.73 -4.10 -2.17
CA TYR A 312 19.84 -2.82 -2.87
C TYR A 312 19.18 -1.57 -2.25
N PRO A 313 18.08 -1.64 -1.47
CA PRO A 313 17.38 -0.42 -1.07
C PRO A 313 18.15 0.40 -0.03
N GLU A 314 17.93 1.72 -0.05
CA GLU A 314 18.27 2.57 1.11
C GLU A 314 17.32 2.22 2.27
N ILE A 315 17.88 1.73 3.38
CA ILE A 315 17.10 1.30 4.54
C ILE A 315 16.95 2.45 5.54
N GLU A 316 15.71 2.79 5.89
CA GLU A 316 15.39 3.73 6.97
C GLU A 316 14.49 3.06 8.02
N LYS A 317 14.90 3.14 9.29
CA LYS A 317 14.09 2.70 10.44
C LYS A 317 13.28 3.85 11.01
N VAL A 318 11.95 3.75 10.97
CA VAL A 318 11.04 4.79 11.48
C VAL A 318 10.26 4.28 12.68
N GLY A 319 10.14 5.09 13.73
CA GLY A 319 9.37 4.71 14.92
C GLY A 319 7.88 4.60 14.62
N ARG A 320 7.22 3.53 15.09
CA ARG A 320 5.79 3.33 14.89
C ARG A 320 4.97 4.45 15.53
N VAL A 321 4.10 5.06 14.72
CA VAL A 321 3.10 6.01 15.21
C VAL A 321 1.73 5.32 15.19
N TYR A 322 1.37 4.62 16.27
CA TYR A 322 0.08 3.92 16.37
C TYR A 322 -1.11 4.86 16.12
N SER A 323 -2.04 4.47 15.26
CA SER A 323 -3.39 5.06 15.20
C SER A 323 -4.22 4.55 16.38
N CYS A 324 -4.31 5.36 17.44
CA CYS A 324 -5.14 5.11 18.62
C CYS A 324 -6.59 4.80 18.22
#